data_AF-A0AA95MFP6-F1
#
_entry.id   AF-A0AA95MFP6-F1
#
_cell.length_a   1.000
_cell.length_b   1.000
_cell.length_c   1.000
_cell.angle_alpha   90.00
_cell.angle_beta   90.00
_cell.angle_gamma   90.00
#
_symmetry.space_group_name_H-M   'P 1'
#
loop_
_entity.id
_entity.type
_entity.pdbx_description
1 polymer ?
#
loop_
_entity_poly.entity_id
_entity_poly.type
_entity_poly.pdbx_seq_one_letter_code
_entity_poly.pdbx_strand_id
1 'polypeptide(L)'
;MKKITDERLVLRNLQNTRIVYIVQTFGILCILGYDLFTSGIDGMRDNPVWLVFMVSAIVSAYLSMSISVEHEKKIRNPKKSFIISTVITLVISIIFAYFVSITPESGLSVGILTGLIILICFLIPNIYIYRLRMKQLIDLDDLEE
;
A
#
# COMPACT_ATOMS: atom_id res chain seq x y z
N MET A 1 2.95 4.60 33.74
CA MET A 1 1.89 3.67 33.29
C MET A 1 2.25 2.26 33.75
N LYS A 2 1.33 1.54 34.39
CA LYS A 2 1.54 0.13 34.76
C LYS A 2 1.40 -0.72 33.48
N LYS A 3 2.41 -1.53 33.15
CA LYS A 3 2.38 -2.41 31.97
C LYS A 3 1.30 -3.46 32.19
N ILE A 4 0.33 -3.52 31.28
CA ILE A 4 -0.70 -4.57 31.29
C ILE A 4 0.00 -5.87 30.87
N THR A 5 0.05 -6.85 31.75
CA THR A 5 0.69 -8.17 31.51
C THR A 5 -0.31 -9.27 31.20
N ASP A 6 -1.60 -9.07 31.47
CA ASP A 6 -2.63 -10.07 31.22
C ASP A 6 -3.04 -10.07 29.74
N GLU A 7 -2.87 -11.21 29.06
CA GLU A 7 -3.17 -11.42 27.64
C GLU A 7 -4.62 -11.06 27.29
N ARG A 8 -5.58 -11.33 28.21
CA ARG A 8 -6.99 -11.02 27.99
C ARG A 8 -7.25 -9.51 27.91
N LEU A 9 -6.55 -8.73 28.74
CA LEU A 9 -6.65 -7.27 28.72
C LEU A 9 -5.94 -6.69 27.49
N VAL A 10 -4.83 -7.29 27.03
CA VAL A 10 -4.16 -6.88 25.79
C VAL A 10 -5.06 -7.11 24.58
N LEU A 11 -5.71 -8.26 24.47
CA LEU A 11 -6.65 -8.56 23.38
C LEU A 11 -7.81 -7.55 23.33
N ARG A 12 -8.38 -7.22 24.50
CA ARG A 12 -9.45 -6.23 24.59
C ARG A 12 -8.97 -4.82 24.22
N ASN A 13 -7.74 -4.46 24.57
CA ASN A 13 -7.14 -3.20 24.16
C ASN A 13 -6.93 -3.12 22.63
N LEU A 14 -6.46 -4.22 22.01
CA LEU A 14 -6.33 -4.31 20.55
C LEU A 14 -7.68 -4.17 19.83
N GLN A 15 -8.74 -4.79 20.38
CA GLN A 15 -10.11 -4.63 19.86
C GLN A 15 -10.60 -3.19 19.99
N ASN A 16 -10.37 -2.54 21.13
CA ASN A 16 -10.73 -1.14 21.32
C ASN A 16 -9.98 -0.23 20.34
N THR A 17 -8.68 -0.43 20.17
CA THR A 17 -7.85 0.31 19.21
C THR A 17 -8.36 0.12 17.77
N ARG A 18 -8.78 -1.10 17.42
CA ARG A 18 -9.39 -1.38 16.11
C ARG A 18 -10.69 -0.59 15.90
N ILE A 19 -11.57 -0.55 16.90
CA ILE A 19 -12.83 0.21 16.82
C ILE A 19 -12.54 1.70 16.65
N VAL A 20 -11.63 2.27 17.45
CA VAL A 20 -11.23 3.67 17.35
C VAL A 20 -10.66 3.98 15.95
N TYR A 21 -9.81 3.10 15.43
CA TYR A 21 -9.24 3.25 14.09
C TYR A 21 -10.30 3.23 12.99
N ILE A 22 -11.30 2.34 13.08
CA ILE A 22 -12.43 2.29 12.14
C ILE A 22 -13.22 3.60 12.19
N VAL A 23 -13.58 4.06 13.40
CA VAL A 23 -14.33 5.31 13.59
C VAL A 23 -13.54 6.52 13.06
N GLN A 24 -12.25 6.59 13.34
CA GLN A 24 -11.36 7.65 12.84
C GLN A 24 -11.27 7.65 11.32
N THR A 25 -11.06 6.47 10.72
CA THR A 25 -10.98 6.30 9.26
C THR A 25 -12.30 6.72 8.61
N PHE A 26 -13.43 6.30 9.19
CA PHE A 26 -14.75 6.66 8.70
C PHE A 26 -15.03 8.17 8.81
N GLY A 27 -14.67 8.78 9.94
CA GLY A 27 -14.80 10.23 10.14
C GLY A 27 -13.99 11.03 9.12
N ILE A 28 -12.74 10.63 8.86
CA ILE A 28 -11.89 11.24 7.83
C ILE A 28 -12.52 11.07 6.43
N LEU A 29 -13.03 9.88 6.11
CA LEU A 29 -13.71 9.63 4.84
C LEU A 29 -14.99 10.47 4.67
N CYS A 30 -15.76 10.69 5.74
CA CYS A 30 -16.92 11.58 5.68
C CYS A 30 -16.54 13.03 5.43
N ILE A 31 -15.49 13.54 6.09
CA ILE A 31 -15.00 14.92 5.88
C ILE A 31 -14.51 15.09 4.45
N LEU A 32 -13.63 14.20 3.97
CA LEU A 32 -13.10 14.26 2.61
C LEU A 32 -14.20 14.02 1.57
N GLY A 33 -15.15 13.14 1.85
CA GLY A 33 -16.30 12.90 0.99
C GLY A 33 -17.19 14.12 0.86
N TYR A 34 -17.42 14.86 1.95
CA TYR A 34 -18.15 16.12 1.91
C TYR A 34 -17.43 17.15 1.03
N ASP A 35 -16.12 17.35 1.26
CA ASP A 35 -15.31 18.28 0.46
C ASP A 35 -15.29 17.92 -1.02
N LEU A 36 -15.30 16.61 -1.35
CA LEU A 36 -15.38 16.12 -2.72
C LEU A 36 -16.70 16.52 -3.40
N PHE A 37 -17.83 16.50 -2.69
CA PHE A 37 -19.13 16.89 -3.24
C PHE A 37 -19.30 18.42 -3.34
N THR A 38 -18.70 19.20 -2.43
CA THR A 38 -18.88 20.66 -2.40
C THR A 38 -17.85 21.42 -3.23
N SER A 39 -16.60 20.98 -3.19
CA SER A 39 -15.44 21.70 -3.74
C SER A 39 -14.69 20.91 -4.80
N GLY A 40 -15.17 19.70 -5.12
CA GLY A 40 -14.57 18.83 -6.13
C GLY A 40 -13.26 18.17 -5.67
N ILE A 41 -12.57 17.56 -6.64
CA ILE A 41 -11.30 16.84 -6.39
C ILE A 41 -10.19 17.78 -5.93
N ASP A 42 -10.17 19.00 -6.47
CA ASP A 42 -9.13 19.98 -6.14
C ASP A 42 -9.29 20.49 -4.70
N GLY A 43 -10.53 20.81 -4.28
CA GLY A 43 -10.81 21.21 -2.90
C GLY A 43 -10.52 20.11 -1.87
N MET A 44 -10.75 18.84 -2.23
CA MET A 44 -10.40 17.72 -1.36
C MET A 44 -8.88 17.57 -1.20
N ARG A 45 -8.09 17.77 -2.28
CA ARG A 45 -6.63 17.63 -2.25
C ARG A 45 -5.92 18.77 -1.54
N ASP A 46 -6.50 19.96 -1.56
CA ASP A 46 -5.99 21.12 -0.83
C ASP A 46 -6.17 21.00 0.69
N ASN A 47 -7.09 20.14 1.14
CA ASN A 47 -7.31 19.92 2.56
C ASN A 47 -6.13 19.13 3.18
N PRO A 48 -5.45 19.64 4.22
CA PRO A 48 -4.34 18.93 4.87
C PRO A 48 -4.75 17.57 5.46
N VAL A 49 -6.02 17.37 5.78
CA VAL A 49 -6.58 16.08 6.23
C VAL A 49 -6.40 15.00 5.17
N TRP A 50 -6.50 15.36 3.88
CA TRP A 50 -6.31 14.43 2.78
C TRP A 50 -4.89 13.89 2.73
N LEU A 51 -3.89 14.76 2.93
CA LEU A 51 -2.48 14.36 2.96
C LEU A 51 -2.21 13.41 4.12
N VAL A 52 -2.68 13.75 5.33
CA VAL A 52 -2.50 12.91 6.52
C VAL A 52 -3.14 11.53 6.32
N PHE A 53 -4.35 11.51 5.74
CA PHE A 53 -5.03 10.27 5.37
C PHE A 53 -4.18 9.43 4.41
N MET A 54 -3.70 10.01 3.31
CA MET A 54 -2.91 9.30 2.31
C MET A 54 -1.62 8.72 2.89
N VAL A 55 -0.87 9.51 3.68
CA VAL A 55 0.36 9.02 4.33
C VAL A 55 0.05 7.87 5.29
N SER A 56 -0.99 8.00 6.11
CA SER A 56 -1.39 6.94 7.05
C SER A 56 -1.82 5.67 6.33
N ALA A 57 -2.53 5.79 5.20
CA ALA A 57 -2.96 4.67 4.39
C ALA A 57 -1.76 3.94 3.76
N ILE A 58 -0.77 4.69 3.25
CA ILE A 58 0.47 4.12 2.71
C ILE A 58 1.22 3.34 3.80
N VAL A 59 1.43 3.93 4.97
CA VAL A 59 2.11 3.26 6.10
C VAL A 59 1.34 2.00 6.52
N SER A 60 0.02 2.09 6.65
CA SER A 60 -0.82 0.95 6.99
C SER A 60 -0.73 -0.17 5.94
N ALA A 61 -0.66 0.17 4.65
CA ALA A 61 -0.50 -0.80 3.57
C ALA A 61 0.85 -1.53 3.66
N TYR A 62 1.95 -0.81 3.89
CA TYR A 62 3.28 -1.41 4.07
C TYR A 62 3.34 -2.33 5.30
N LEU A 63 2.71 -1.93 6.42
CA LEU A 63 2.68 -2.73 7.64
C LEU A 63 1.80 -3.98 7.48
N SER A 64 0.66 -3.85 6.79
CA SER A 64 -0.17 -5.01 6.45
C SER A 64 0.55 -5.97 5.51
N MET A 65 1.36 -5.44 4.59
CA MET A 65 2.14 -6.24 3.66
C MET A 65 3.25 -7.03 4.36
N SER A 66 3.95 -6.44 5.34
CA SER A 66 4.96 -7.19 6.12
C SER A 66 4.34 -8.34 6.91
N ILE A 67 3.19 -8.11 7.56
CA ILE A 67 2.46 -9.15 8.30
C ILE A 67 1.94 -10.24 7.34
N SER A 68 1.43 -9.86 6.17
CA SER A 68 0.93 -10.80 5.18
C SER A 68 2.01 -11.76 4.69
N VAL A 69 3.24 -11.27 4.51
CA VAL A 69 4.38 -12.09 4.06
C VAL A 69 4.82 -13.05 5.16
N GLU A 70 4.79 -12.64 6.43
CA GLU A 70 5.06 -13.50 7.60
C GLU A 70 4.02 -14.60 7.83
N HIS A 71 2.77 -14.33 7.47
CA HIS A 71 1.69 -15.30 7.60
C HIS A 71 1.56 -16.28 6.41
N GLU A 72 2.42 -16.20 5.39
CA GLU A 72 2.42 -17.14 4.26
C GLU A 72 2.86 -18.55 4.71
N LYS A 73 1.94 -19.52 4.72
CA LYS A 73 2.20 -20.93 5.14
C LYS A 73 3.26 -21.66 4.32
N LYS A 74 3.57 -21.20 3.11
CA LYS A 74 4.55 -21.79 2.21
C LYS A 74 5.42 -20.68 1.65
N ILE A 75 6.73 -20.76 1.89
CA ILE A 75 7.66 -19.77 1.39
C ILE A 75 7.65 -19.82 -0.13
N ARG A 76 7.14 -18.76 -0.75
CA ARG A 76 7.10 -18.67 -2.21
C ARG A 76 8.49 -18.29 -2.71
N ASN A 77 8.99 -19.01 -3.71
CA ASN A 77 10.27 -18.70 -4.37
C ASN A 77 10.37 -17.19 -4.70
N PRO A 78 11.29 -16.44 -4.08
CA PRO A 78 11.30 -14.98 -4.11
C PRO A 78 11.60 -14.47 -5.51
N LYS A 79 12.52 -15.12 -6.23
CA LYS A 79 12.90 -14.77 -7.60
C LYS A 79 11.74 -14.97 -8.59
N LYS A 80 11.07 -16.13 -8.55
CA LYS A 80 9.92 -16.42 -9.43
C LYS A 80 8.76 -15.47 -9.15
N SER A 81 8.48 -15.21 -7.88
CA SER A 81 7.43 -14.28 -7.48
C SER A 81 7.71 -12.85 -7.92
N PHE A 82 8.95 -12.39 -7.81
CA PHE A 82 9.33 -11.03 -8.17
C PHE A 82 9.23 -10.82 -9.69
N ILE A 83 9.65 -11.81 -10.48
CA ILE A 83 9.54 -11.78 -11.94
C ILE A 83 8.06 -11.69 -12.35
N ILE A 84 7.19 -12.55 -11.78
CA ILE A 84 5.75 -12.52 -12.10
C ILE A 84 5.13 -11.17 -11.73
N SER A 85 5.42 -10.64 -10.54
CA SER A 85 4.90 -9.35 -10.11
C SER A 85 5.34 -8.21 -11.01
N THR A 86 6.62 -8.20 -11.40
CA THR A 86 7.20 -7.18 -12.28
C THR A 86 6.61 -7.23 -13.68
N VAL A 87 6.39 -8.44 -14.24
CA VAL A 87 5.76 -8.61 -15.56
C VAL A 87 4.32 -8.07 -15.54
N ILE A 88 3.54 -8.38 -14.50
CA ILE A 88 2.17 -7.89 -14.36
C ILE A 88 2.16 -6.37 -14.26
N THR A 89 3.01 -5.79 -13.42
CA THR A 89 3.17 -4.33 -13.29
C THR A 89 3.52 -3.68 -14.63
N LEU A 90 4.42 -4.28 -15.40
CA LEU A 90 4.83 -3.77 -16.70
C LEU A 90 3.67 -3.78 -17.71
N VAL A 91 2.89 -4.85 -17.76
CA VAL A 91 1.69 -4.95 -18.62
C VAL A 91 0.67 -3.87 -18.25
N ILE A 92 0.37 -3.70 -16.96
CA ILE A 92 -0.56 -2.67 -16.48
C ILE A 92 -0.06 -1.27 -16.86
N SER A 93 1.23 -1.00 -16.65
CA SER A 93 1.83 0.29 -17.00
C SER A 93 1.69 0.62 -18.49
N ILE A 94 1.85 -0.37 -19.37
CA ILE A 94 1.70 -0.18 -20.83
C ILE A 94 0.25 0.12 -21.19
N ILE A 95 -0.71 -0.60 -20.58
CA ILE A 95 -2.15 -0.36 -20.80
C ILE A 95 -2.53 1.06 -20.42
N PHE A 96 -2.08 1.54 -19.24
CA PHE A 96 -2.36 2.91 -18.80
C PHE A 96 -1.67 3.96 -19.68
N ALA A 97 -0.41 3.74 -20.07
CA ALA A 97 0.30 4.65 -20.96
C ALA A 97 -0.39 4.77 -22.34
N TYR A 98 -0.90 3.65 -22.86
CA TYR A 98 -1.67 3.62 -24.11
C TYR A 98 -3.00 4.37 -23.97
N PHE A 99 -3.73 4.15 -22.88
CA PHE A 99 -5.01 4.81 -22.61
C PHE A 99 -4.85 6.34 -22.50
N VAL A 100 -3.80 6.79 -21.81
CA VAL A 100 -3.46 8.21 -21.73
C VAL A 100 -3.09 8.76 -23.11
N SER A 101 -2.32 8.03 -23.91
CA SER A 101 -1.87 8.49 -25.23
C SER A 101 -3.00 8.66 -26.27
N ILE A 102 -4.14 7.99 -26.07
CA ILE A 102 -5.34 8.14 -26.92
C ILE A 102 -6.15 9.39 -26.54
N THR A 103 -5.96 9.93 -25.32
CA THR A 103 -6.74 11.07 -24.85
C THR A 103 -6.34 12.33 -25.62
N PRO A 104 -7.28 13.04 -26.28
CA PRO A 104 -6.99 14.07 -27.26
C PRO A 104 -6.29 15.32 -26.70
N GLU A 105 -6.32 15.54 -25.39
CA GLU A 105 -5.59 16.64 -24.73
C GLU A 105 -4.12 16.30 -24.38
N SER A 106 -3.73 15.03 -24.41
CA SER A 106 -2.42 14.59 -23.96
C SER A 106 -1.59 14.02 -25.11
N GLY A 107 -0.49 14.70 -25.45
CA GLY A 107 0.46 14.20 -26.43
C GLY A 107 1.14 12.88 -26.00
N LEU A 108 1.75 12.18 -26.96
CA LEU A 108 2.46 10.91 -26.77
C LEU A 108 3.55 10.99 -25.66
N SER A 109 4.16 12.16 -25.49
CA SER A 109 5.12 12.45 -24.42
C SER A 109 4.52 12.33 -23.00
N VAL A 110 3.26 12.76 -22.82
CA VAL A 110 2.55 12.70 -21.52
C VAL A 110 2.18 11.26 -21.17
N GLY A 111 1.80 10.45 -22.17
CA GLY A 111 1.51 9.03 -21.98
C GLY A 111 2.73 8.23 -21.52
N ILE A 112 3.90 8.46 -22.14
CA ILE A 112 5.16 7.82 -21.75
C ILE A 112 5.56 8.25 -20.32
N LEU A 113 5.48 9.54 -20.00
CA LEU A 113 5.80 10.06 -18.67
C LEU A 113 4.91 9.43 -17.59
N THR A 114 3.60 9.38 -17.85
CA THR A 114 2.62 8.80 -16.91
C THR A 114 2.86 7.31 -16.71
N GLY A 115 3.15 6.56 -17.78
CA GLY A 115 3.53 5.16 -17.70
C GLY A 115 4.76 4.94 -16.82
N LEU A 116 5.80 5.75 -17.00
CA LEU A 116 7.04 5.64 -16.23
C LEU A 116 6.83 5.93 -14.74
N ILE A 117 5.99 6.92 -14.39
CA ILE A 117 5.63 7.22 -13.00
C ILE A 117 4.92 6.03 -12.36
N ILE A 118 3.94 5.45 -13.06
CA ILE A 118 3.21 4.26 -12.59
C ILE A 118 4.19 3.11 -12.37
N LEU A 119 5.08 2.85 -13.33
CA LEU A 119 6.07 1.78 -13.22
C LEU A 119 6.94 1.93 -11.96
N ILE A 120 7.49 3.12 -11.71
CA ILE A 120 8.30 3.39 -10.51
C ILE A 120 7.48 3.20 -9.24
N CYS A 121 6.24 3.71 -9.20
CA CYS A 121 5.36 3.61 -8.06
C CYS A 121 5.08 2.15 -7.65
N PHE A 122 4.85 1.26 -8.62
CA PHE A 122 4.64 -0.16 -8.36
C PHE A 122 5.92 -0.96 -8.14
N LEU A 123 7.06 -0.48 -8.67
CA LEU A 123 8.35 -1.13 -8.50
C LEU A 123 8.80 -1.10 -7.03
N ILE A 124 8.56 0.01 -6.33
CA ILE A 124 9.00 0.20 -4.93
C ILE A 124 8.36 -0.85 -3.99
N PRO A 125 7.03 -1.03 -3.94
CA PRO A 125 6.39 -2.12 -3.19
C PRO A 125 6.88 -3.51 -3.61
N ASN A 126 7.06 -3.75 -4.92
CA ASN A 126 7.53 -5.05 -5.42
C ASN A 126 8.93 -5.39 -4.91
N ILE A 127 9.85 -4.42 -4.90
CA ILE A 127 11.19 -4.58 -4.33
C ILE A 127 11.12 -4.82 -2.83
N TYR A 128 10.25 -4.10 -2.12
CA TYR A 128 10.07 -4.27 -0.68
C TYR A 128 9.59 -5.68 -0.32
N ILE A 129 8.59 -6.22 -1.03
CA ILE A 129 8.14 -7.62 -0.86
C ILE A 129 9.28 -8.61 -1.14
N TYR A 130 10.06 -8.38 -2.19
CA TYR A 130 11.18 -9.26 -2.52
C TYR A 130 12.21 -9.30 -1.38
N ARG A 131 12.54 -8.14 -0.79
CA ARG A 131 13.43 -8.07 0.37
C ARG A 131 12.85 -8.78 1.59
N LEU A 132 11.55 -8.61 1.87
CA LEU A 132 10.86 -9.32 2.96
C LEU A 132 10.95 -10.85 2.79
N ARG A 133 10.62 -11.37 1.61
CA ARG A 133 10.70 -12.83 1.34
C ARG A 133 12.13 -13.37 1.35
N MET A 134 13.10 -12.59 0.90
CA MET A 134 14.51 -12.97 0.97
C MET A 134 14.98 -13.06 2.43
N LYS A 135 14.58 -12.11 3.28
CA LYS A 135 14.92 -12.13 4.70
C LYS A 135 14.38 -13.38 5.39
N GLN A 136 13.11 -13.72 5.14
CA GLN A 136 12.49 -14.93 5.69
C GLN A 136 13.21 -16.23 5.28
N LEU A 137 13.76 -16.29 4.07
CA LEU A 137 14.50 -17.46 3.63
C LEU A 137 15.84 -17.60 4.35
N ILE A 138 16.54 -16.50 4.56
CA ILE A 138 17.81 -16.49 5.31
C ILE A 138 17.56 -16.89 6.76
N ASP A 139 16.56 -16.29 7.40
CA ASP A 139 16.19 -16.59 8.79
C ASP A 139 15.77 -18.07 8.99
N LEU A 140 15.35 -18.77 7.92
CA LEU A 140 15.02 -20.21 7.96
C LEU A 140 16.24 -21.11 7.73
N ASP A 141 17.14 -20.72 6.84
CA ASP A 141 18.41 -21.44 6.59
C ASP A 141 19.28 -21.42 7.86
N ASP A 142 19.34 -20.28 8.55
CA ASP A 142 20.04 -20.11 9.83
C ASP A 142 19.45 -20.96 10.98
N LEU A 143 18.20 -21.42 10.87
CA LEU A 143 17.56 -22.30 11.86
C LEU A 143 17.77 -23.79 11.55
N GLU A 144 18.15 -24.13 10.31
CA GLU A 144 18.42 -25.50 9.88
C GLU A 144 19.89 -25.90 10.05
N GLU A 145 20.81 -24.93 10.23
CA GLU A 145 22.24 -25.11 10.53
C GLU A 145 22.55 -25.25 12.04
#